data_AF-A0A605YFQ1-F1
#
_entry.id   AF-A0A605YFQ1-F1
#
_cell.length_a   1.000
_cell.length_b   1.000
_cell.length_c   1.000
_cell.angle_alpha   90.00
_cell.angle_beta   90.00
_cell.angle_gamma   90.00
#
_symmetry.space_group_name_H-M   'P 1'
#
loop_
_entity.id
_entity.type
_entity.pdbx_description
1 polymer ?
#
loop_
_entity_poly.entity_id
_entity_poly.type
_entity_poly.pdbx_seq_one_letter_code
_entity_poly.pdbx_strand_id
1 'polypeptide(L)'
;MNALFDLWYGMSRRGRVFCWCAGVLCLTLTVALYVGYPGWKTLDTQQTRISQQREAARQQWRHLRRLSVAAEPLFGRTVENPRPFSPLDFQAPPLRLLHWQPSAQGGEMALKTSWDAVPSLFVRLAESEMSVSRFSLRKEGAELLMTLQLERLANEG
;
A
#
# COMPACT_ATOMS: atom_id res chain seq x y z
N MET A 1 -41.07 47.57 17.18
CA MET A 1 -39.73 47.46 16.55
C MET A 1 -38.98 48.81 16.51
N ASN A 2 -39.29 49.78 17.40
CA ASN A 2 -38.68 51.13 17.35
C ASN A 2 -37.86 51.48 18.61
N ALA A 3 -37.87 50.65 19.65
CA ALA A 3 -37.12 50.89 20.90
C ALA A 3 -35.59 50.90 20.71
N LEU A 4 -35.09 50.17 19.70
CA LEU A 4 -33.67 50.19 19.31
C LEU A 4 -33.27 51.53 18.67
N PHE A 5 -34.18 52.18 17.95
CA PHE A 5 -33.92 53.47 17.32
C PHE A 5 -33.92 54.62 18.34
N ASP A 6 -34.80 54.58 19.34
CA ASP A 6 -34.85 55.56 20.43
C ASP A 6 -33.62 55.48 21.35
N LEU A 7 -33.14 54.27 21.67
CA LEU A 7 -31.89 54.09 22.42
C LEU A 7 -30.67 54.59 21.63
N TRP A 8 -30.70 54.48 20.30
CA TRP A 8 -29.62 54.90 19.41
C TRP A 8 -29.53 56.43 19.29
N TYR A 9 -30.67 57.13 19.32
CA TYR A 9 -30.73 58.59 19.22
C TYR A 9 -30.23 59.29 20.50
N GLY A 10 -30.43 58.69 21.68
CA GLY A 10 -29.99 59.24 22.98
C GLY A 10 -28.51 59.03 23.34
N MET A 11 -27.75 58.27 22.55
CA MET A 11 -26.38 57.86 22.90
C MET A 11 -25.30 58.75 22.24
N SER A 12 -24.31 59.19 23.02
CA SER A 12 -23.22 60.06 22.54
C SER A 12 -22.43 59.43 21.37
N ARG A 13 -21.81 60.27 20.53
CA ARG A 13 -21.07 59.87 19.31
C ARG A 13 -20.06 58.74 19.55
N ARG A 14 -19.45 58.67 20.75
CA ARG A 14 -18.50 57.62 21.16
C ARG A 14 -19.18 56.29 21.51
N GLY A 15 -20.37 56.33 22.11
CA GLY A 15 -21.16 55.13 22.44
C GLY A 15 -21.66 54.39 21.19
N ARG A 16 -22.00 55.13 20.12
CA ARG A 16 -22.38 54.54 18.83
C ARG A 16 -21.24 53.76 18.19
N VAL A 17 -20.02 54.33 18.19
CA VAL A 17 -18.83 53.66 17.66
C VAL A 17 -18.54 52.39 18.45
N PHE A 18 -18.61 52.45 19.78
CA PHE A 18 -18.38 51.27 20.62
C PHE A 18 -19.42 50.16 20.38
N CYS A 19 -20.71 50.53 20.30
CA CYS A 19 -21.79 49.59 20.02
C CYS A 19 -21.64 48.96 18.62
N TRP A 20 -21.26 49.76 17.62
CA TRP A 20 -21.03 49.27 16.26
C TRP A 20 -19.82 48.33 16.19
N CYS A 21 -18.69 48.68 16.84
CA CYS A 21 -17.53 47.81 16.94
C CYS A 21 -17.84 46.49 17.66
N ALA A 22 -18.61 46.54 18.75
CA ALA A 22 -19.03 45.35 19.47
C ALA A 22 -19.94 44.45 18.61
N GLY A 23 -20.87 45.05 17.85
CA GLY A 23 -21.72 44.35 16.91
C GLY A 23 -20.94 43.65 15.81
N VAL A 24 -20.00 44.36 15.16
CA VAL A 24 -19.12 43.80 14.12
C VAL A 24 -18.28 42.67 14.69
N LEU A 25 -17.68 42.85 15.88
CA LEU A 25 -16.85 41.82 16.52
C LEU A 25 -17.67 40.55 16.81
N CYS A 26 -18.88 40.69 17.34
CA CYS A 26 -19.78 39.56 17.57
C CYS A 26 -20.17 38.84 16.27
N LEU A 27 -20.44 39.59 15.21
CA LEU A 27 -20.77 39.05 13.88
C LEU A 27 -19.57 38.31 13.26
N THR A 28 -18.36 38.87 13.37
CA THR A 28 -17.15 38.19 12.89
C THR A 28 -16.86 36.91 13.67
N LEU A 29 -17.10 36.90 14.97
CA LEU A 29 -16.83 35.75 15.83
C LEU A 29 -17.84 34.63 15.59
N THR A 30 -19.11 34.97 15.37
CA THR A 30 -20.15 33.99 14.98
C THR A 30 -19.89 33.38 13.61
N VAL A 31 -19.48 34.17 12.62
CA VAL A 31 -19.10 33.66 11.29
C VAL A 31 -17.86 32.77 11.38
N ALA A 32 -16.83 33.18 12.14
CA ALA A 32 -15.62 32.38 12.34
C ALA A 32 -15.93 31.03 13.01
N LEU A 33 -16.82 31.01 14.01
CA LEU A 33 -17.27 29.77 14.65
C LEU A 33 -18.09 28.90 13.71
N TYR A 34 -19.00 29.48 12.91
CA TYR A 34 -19.84 28.72 11.98
C TYR A 34 -19.04 28.06 10.85
N VAL A 35 -17.99 28.74 10.34
CA VAL A 35 -17.09 28.21 9.30
C VAL A 35 -16.02 27.29 9.90
N GLY A 36 -15.54 27.57 11.11
CA GLY A 36 -14.54 26.75 11.80
C GLY A 36 -15.09 25.41 12.29
N TYR A 37 -16.29 25.40 12.88
CA TYR A 37 -16.91 24.18 13.45
C TYR A 37 -17.00 22.97 12.50
N PRO A 38 -17.42 23.10 11.22
CA PRO A 38 -17.45 21.96 10.30
C PRO A 38 -16.03 21.45 9.97
N GLY A 39 -15.02 22.34 9.89
CA GLY A 39 -13.63 21.96 9.67
C GLY A 39 -13.09 21.05 10.78
N TRP A 40 -13.40 21.37 12.04
CA TRP A 40 -12.95 20.58 13.19
C TRP A 40 -13.63 19.21 13.24
N LYS A 41 -14.95 19.14 12.97
CA LYS A 41 -15.64 17.84 12.84
C LYS A 41 -15.11 16.98 11.69
N THR A 42 -14.72 17.60 10.58
CA THR A 42 -14.11 16.85 9.46
C THR A 42 -12.74 16.30 9.84
N LEU A 43 -11.94 17.01 10.63
CA LEU A 43 -10.63 16.51 11.08
C LEU A 43 -10.77 15.29 11.99
N ASP A 44 -11.68 15.31 12.96
CA ASP A 44 -11.92 14.17 13.87
C ASP A 44 -12.43 12.92 13.13
N THR A 45 -13.37 13.12 12.20
CA THR A 45 -13.93 12.01 11.40
C THR A 45 -12.91 11.42 10.42
N GLN A 46 -11.98 12.23 9.90
CA GLN A 46 -10.89 11.75 9.06
C GLN A 46 -9.85 10.97 9.88
N GLN A 47 -9.48 11.48 11.06
CA GLN A 47 -8.52 10.80 11.93
C GLN A 47 -9.02 9.43 12.38
N THR A 48 -10.31 9.32 12.74
CA THR A 48 -10.94 8.05 13.12
C THR A 48 -11.00 7.05 11.96
N ARG A 49 -11.25 7.50 10.72
CA ARG A 49 -11.18 6.62 9.53
C ARG A 49 -9.77 6.10 9.27
N ILE A 50 -8.76 6.97 9.38
CA ILE A 50 -7.36 6.59 9.19
C ILE A 50 -6.91 5.61 10.28
N SER A 51 -7.29 5.83 11.55
CA SER A 51 -6.92 4.92 12.63
C SER A 51 -7.56 3.53 12.44
N GLN A 52 -8.82 3.46 12.04
CA GLN A 52 -9.50 2.20 11.71
C GLN A 52 -8.83 1.46 10.55
N GLN A 53 -8.49 2.16 9.46
CA GLN A 53 -7.76 1.57 8.34
C GLN A 53 -6.39 1.04 8.77
N ARG A 54 -5.66 1.79 9.61
CA ARG A 54 -4.38 1.35 10.17
C ARG A 54 -4.52 0.15 11.07
N GLU A 55 -5.60 0.01 11.81
CA GLU A 55 -5.87 -1.16 12.65
C GLU A 55 -6.18 -2.40 11.81
N ALA A 56 -7.05 -2.28 10.81
CA ALA A 56 -7.35 -3.36 9.87
C ALA A 56 -6.08 -3.82 9.13
N ALA A 57 -5.29 -2.88 8.63
CA ALA A 57 -4.00 -3.17 7.99
C ALA A 57 -3.04 -3.86 8.98
N ARG A 58 -2.94 -3.38 10.22
CA ARG A 58 -2.11 -4.01 11.26
C ARG A 58 -2.56 -5.43 11.57
N GLN A 59 -3.87 -5.70 11.62
CA GLN A 59 -4.39 -7.05 11.84
C GLN A 59 -4.04 -7.99 10.68
N GLN A 60 -4.22 -7.55 9.44
CA GLN A 60 -3.84 -8.30 8.24
C GLN A 60 -2.33 -8.60 8.25
N TRP A 61 -1.49 -7.60 8.55
CA TRP A 61 -0.04 -7.78 8.67
C TRP A 61 0.36 -8.77 9.78
N ARG A 62 -0.32 -8.75 10.93
CA ARG A 62 -0.05 -9.73 12.00
C ARG A 62 -0.39 -11.14 11.55
N HIS A 63 -1.48 -11.33 10.81
CA HIS A 63 -1.85 -12.63 10.27
C HIS A 63 -0.77 -13.13 9.30
N LEU A 64 -0.36 -12.30 8.35
CA LEU A 64 0.72 -12.63 7.41
C LEU A 64 2.05 -12.91 8.11
N ARG A 65 2.41 -12.14 9.14
CA ARG A 65 3.63 -12.37 9.93
C ARG A 65 3.59 -13.68 10.69
N ARG A 66 2.43 -14.11 11.19
CA ARG A 66 2.31 -15.44 11.83
C ARG A 66 2.54 -16.56 10.83
N LEU A 67 2.00 -16.42 9.61
CA LEU A 67 2.26 -17.38 8.52
C LEU A 67 3.74 -17.39 8.13
N SER A 68 4.40 -16.24 8.05
CA SER A 68 5.84 -16.17 7.73
C SER A 68 6.70 -16.81 8.81
N VAL A 69 6.42 -16.53 10.10
CA VAL A 69 7.17 -17.14 11.22
C VAL A 69 6.98 -18.65 11.28
N ALA A 70 5.80 -19.17 10.94
CA ALA A 70 5.59 -20.61 10.82
C ALA A 70 6.36 -21.23 9.64
N ALA A 71 6.65 -20.45 8.60
CA ALA A 71 7.44 -20.85 7.44
C ALA A 71 8.96 -20.56 7.59
N GLU A 72 9.39 -19.83 8.62
CA GLU A 72 10.79 -19.55 8.97
C GLU A 72 11.73 -20.79 8.91
N PRO A 73 11.37 -21.97 9.45
CA PRO A 73 12.23 -23.15 9.36
C PRO A 73 12.44 -23.68 7.93
N LEU A 74 11.67 -23.22 6.95
CA LEU A 74 11.83 -23.56 5.54
C LEU A 74 12.73 -22.56 4.79
N PHE A 75 12.80 -21.30 5.24
CA PHE A 75 13.62 -20.24 4.64
C PHE A 75 15.11 -20.40 5.03
N GLY A 76 15.80 -21.37 4.44
CA GLY A 76 17.22 -21.63 4.73
C GLY A 76 17.58 -23.12 4.69
N ARG A 77 16.60 -23.99 4.44
CA ARG A 77 16.88 -25.38 4.13
C ARG A 77 17.56 -25.46 2.76
N THR A 78 18.88 -25.59 2.75
CA THR A 78 19.62 -25.99 1.56
C THR A 78 19.13 -27.36 1.15
N VAL A 79 18.70 -27.47 -0.11
CA VAL A 79 18.28 -28.74 -0.69
C VAL A 79 19.54 -29.59 -0.84
N GLU A 80 19.65 -30.68 -0.07
CA GLU A 80 20.84 -31.56 -0.06
C GLU A 80 21.12 -32.21 -1.43
N ASN A 81 20.11 -32.26 -2.30
CA ASN A 81 20.24 -32.77 -3.66
C ASN A 81 19.33 -31.96 -4.61
N PRO A 82 19.80 -30.77 -5.04
CA PRO A 82 18.99 -29.90 -5.89
C PRO A 82 18.73 -30.58 -7.24
N ARG A 83 17.49 -30.47 -7.73
CA ARG A 83 17.10 -31.03 -9.02
C ARG A 83 17.81 -30.27 -10.15
N PRO A 84 18.33 -30.95 -11.19
CA PRO A 84 18.91 -30.27 -12.34
C PRO A 84 17.88 -29.36 -12.99
N PHE A 85 18.27 -28.12 -13.25
CA PHE A 85 17.39 -27.10 -13.84
C PHE A 85 17.21 -27.30 -15.35
N SER A 86 15.96 -27.29 -15.82
CA SER A 86 15.62 -27.23 -17.23
C SER A 86 14.53 -26.17 -17.46
N PRO A 87 14.71 -25.21 -18.40
CA PRO A 87 13.67 -24.22 -18.72
C PRO A 87 12.35 -24.86 -19.19
N LEU A 88 12.44 -26.03 -19.83
CA LEU A 88 11.28 -26.75 -20.36
C LEU A 88 10.41 -27.36 -19.25
N ASP A 89 10.93 -27.54 -18.04
CA ASP A 89 10.15 -28.00 -16.88
C ASP A 89 9.07 -26.97 -16.47
N PHE A 90 9.18 -25.75 -16.97
CA PHE A 90 8.23 -24.64 -16.78
C PHE A 90 7.30 -24.42 -17.98
N GLN A 91 7.26 -25.34 -18.94
CA GLN A 91 6.37 -25.32 -20.09
C GLN A 91 5.19 -26.30 -19.91
N ALA A 92 4.27 -25.97 -19.01
CA ALA A 92 3.04 -26.74 -18.80
C ALA A 92 1.92 -25.82 -18.29
N PRO A 93 0.68 -25.90 -18.80
CA PRO A 93 -0.42 -25.07 -18.33
C PRO A 93 -0.55 -25.11 -16.80
N PRO A 94 -0.59 -23.95 -16.11
CA PRO A 94 -0.80 -22.58 -16.62
C PRO A 94 0.50 -21.79 -16.94
N LEU A 95 1.68 -22.39 -16.85
CA LEU A 95 2.96 -21.77 -17.16
C LEU A 95 3.29 -21.92 -18.66
N ARG A 96 3.54 -20.79 -19.31
CA ARG A 96 3.96 -20.76 -20.72
C ARG A 96 5.30 -20.04 -20.83
N LEU A 97 6.36 -20.81 -21.02
CA LEU A 97 7.68 -20.27 -21.31
C LEU A 97 7.64 -19.45 -22.61
N LEU A 98 8.00 -18.16 -22.51
CA LEU A 98 8.13 -17.26 -23.66
C LEU A 98 9.56 -17.25 -24.19
N HIS A 99 10.53 -17.10 -23.28
CA HIS A 99 11.93 -16.94 -23.64
C HIS A 99 12.85 -17.47 -22.54
N TRP A 100 13.99 -18.00 -22.97
CA TRP A 100 15.11 -18.37 -22.13
C TRP A 100 16.41 -17.85 -22.76
N GLN A 101 17.12 -16.98 -22.05
CA GLN A 101 18.43 -16.46 -22.43
C GLN A 101 19.49 -16.95 -21.44
N PRO A 102 20.27 -17.99 -21.79
CA PRO A 102 21.34 -18.45 -20.91
C PRO A 102 22.44 -17.40 -20.78
N SER A 103 23.04 -17.33 -19.58
CA SER A 103 24.18 -16.49 -19.22
C SER A 103 25.23 -17.34 -18.49
N ALA A 104 26.42 -16.79 -18.23
CA ALA A 104 27.57 -17.51 -17.70
C ALA A 104 27.29 -18.28 -16.38
N GLN A 105 26.38 -17.78 -15.54
CA GLN A 105 25.98 -18.41 -14.28
C GLN A 105 24.48 -18.69 -14.16
N GLY A 106 23.73 -18.77 -15.27
CA GLY A 106 22.29 -18.95 -15.21
C GLY A 106 21.60 -18.37 -16.44
N GLY A 107 20.76 -17.35 -16.26
CA GLY A 107 20.11 -16.70 -17.39
C GLY A 107 18.85 -15.93 -17.05
N GLU A 108 18.29 -15.24 -18.04
CA GLU A 108 16.98 -14.61 -17.96
C GLU A 108 15.90 -15.57 -18.49
N MET A 109 14.81 -15.72 -17.75
CA MET A 109 13.66 -16.54 -18.12
C MET A 109 12.39 -15.70 -18.08
N ALA A 110 11.66 -15.65 -19.20
CA ALA A 110 10.36 -14.98 -19.29
C ALA A 110 9.24 -16.00 -19.52
N LEU A 111 8.16 -15.88 -18.75
CA LEU A 111 7.04 -16.81 -18.75
C LEU A 111 5.71 -16.09 -18.56
N LYS A 112 4.66 -16.57 -19.23
CA LYS A 112 3.27 -16.16 -18.98
C LYS A 112 2.63 -17.14 -18.00
N THR A 113 1.89 -16.61 -17.03
CA THR A 113 1.26 -17.40 -15.97
C THR A 113 0.04 -16.69 -15.39
N SER A 114 -0.84 -17.43 -14.72
CA SER A 114 -1.82 -16.83 -13.80
C SER A 114 -1.18 -16.51 -12.45
N TRP A 115 -1.81 -15.62 -11.67
CA TRP A 115 -1.34 -15.28 -10.31
C TRP A 115 -1.31 -16.50 -9.40
N ASP A 116 -2.30 -17.39 -9.52
CA ASP A 116 -2.43 -18.58 -8.68
C ASP A 116 -1.27 -19.56 -8.83
N ALA A 117 -0.60 -19.56 -9.98
CA ALA A 117 0.53 -20.45 -10.25
C ALA A 117 1.90 -19.87 -9.91
N VAL A 118 1.98 -18.57 -9.61
CA VAL A 118 3.25 -17.90 -9.23
C VAL A 118 3.87 -18.51 -7.95
N PRO A 119 3.13 -18.75 -6.86
CA PRO A 119 3.73 -19.36 -5.66
C PRO A 119 4.35 -20.73 -5.93
N SER A 120 3.64 -21.60 -6.68
CA SER A 120 4.12 -22.94 -7.02
C SER A 120 5.32 -22.94 -7.96
N LEU A 121 5.49 -21.90 -8.78
CA LEU A 121 6.68 -21.69 -9.60
C LEU A 121 7.92 -21.49 -8.72
N PHE A 122 7.83 -20.63 -7.71
CA PHE A 122 8.95 -20.38 -6.79
C PHE A 122 9.31 -21.60 -5.95
N VAL A 123 8.33 -22.41 -5.55
CA VAL A 123 8.59 -23.69 -4.84
C VAL A 123 9.42 -24.62 -5.72
N ARG A 124 9.03 -24.81 -7.00
CA ARG A 124 9.79 -25.64 -7.94
C ARG A 124 11.18 -25.08 -8.25
N LEU A 125 11.33 -23.76 -8.31
CA LEU A 125 12.65 -23.13 -8.46
C LEU A 125 13.53 -23.34 -7.23
N ALA A 126 12.97 -23.27 -6.02
CA ALA A 126 13.70 -23.51 -4.79
C ALA A 126 14.21 -24.96 -4.65
N GLU A 127 13.55 -25.92 -5.30
CA GLU A 127 14.02 -27.31 -5.39
C GLU A 127 15.12 -27.52 -6.45
N SER A 128 15.38 -26.52 -7.29
CA SER A 128 16.34 -26.60 -8.39
C SER A 128 17.72 -26.05 -8.02
N GLU A 129 18.73 -26.34 -8.84
CA GLU A 129 20.08 -25.79 -8.72
C GLU A 129 20.18 -24.26 -8.96
N MET A 130 19.05 -23.59 -9.25
CA MET A 130 19.00 -22.17 -9.58
C MET A 130 18.30 -21.36 -8.49
N SER A 131 18.91 -20.26 -8.10
CA SER A 131 18.34 -19.20 -7.26
C SER A 131 17.78 -18.06 -8.11
N VAL A 132 16.78 -17.36 -7.58
CA VAL A 132 16.22 -16.16 -8.24
C VAL A 132 16.88 -14.92 -7.67
N SER A 133 17.72 -14.24 -8.44
CA SER A 133 18.37 -13.00 -8.01
C SER A 133 17.51 -11.76 -8.26
N ARG A 134 16.68 -11.79 -9.30
CA ARG A 134 15.73 -10.73 -9.63
C ARG A 134 14.46 -11.31 -10.25
N PHE A 135 13.32 -10.69 -9.97
CA PHE A 135 12.09 -10.96 -10.69
C PHE A 135 11.33 -9.68 -11.01
N SER A 136 10.52 -9.72 -12.06
CA SER A 136 9.53 -8.70 -12.37
C SER A 136 8.23 -9.36 -12.80
N LEU A 137 7.11 -8.72 -12.46
CA LEU A 137 5.78 -9.21 -12.75
C LEU A 137 4.98 -8.09 -13.41
N ARG A 138 4.47 -8.32 -14.61
CA ARG A 138 3.68 -7.37 -15.38
C ARG A 138 2.35 -8.00 -15.74
N LYS A 139 1.26 -7.26 -15.61
CA LYS A 139 -0.06 -7.71 -16.03
C LYS A 139 -0.20 -7.55 -17.55
N GLU A 140 -0.57 -8.63 -18.23
CA GLU A 140 -0.78 -8.66 -19.68
C GLU A 140 -2.16 -9.29 -19.96
N GLY A 141 -3.20 -8.45 -20.00
CA GLY A 141 -4.59 -8.90 -20.14
C GLY A 141 -5.07 -9.68 -18.90
N ALA A 142 -5.46 -10.94 -19.12
CA ALA A 142 -5.86 -11.88 -18.07
C ALA A 142 -4.70 -12.69 -17.48
N GLU A 143 -3.51 -12.61 -18.10
CA GLU A 143 -2.31 -13.32 -17.67
C GLU A 143 -1.27 -12.36 -17.09
N LEU A 144 -0.23 -12.91 -16.47
CA LEU A 144 0.92 -12.20 -15.95
C LEU A 144 2.15 -12.61 -16.74
N LEU A 145 2.86 -11.63 -17.28
CA LEU A 145 4.21 -11.81 -17.79
C LEU A 145 5.18 -11.67 -16.64
N MET A 146 5.89 -12.74 -16.36
CA MET A 146 6.89 -12.84 -15.31
C MET A 146 8.26 -13.02 -15.93
N THR A 147 9.21 -12.18 -15.53
CA THR A 147 10.61 -12.27 -15.95
C THR A 147 11.47 -12.52 -14.73
N LEU A 148 12.31 -13.54 -14.80
CA LEU A 148 13.18 -14.01 -13.73
C LEU A 148 14.64 -13.94 -14.19
N GLN A 149 15.50 -13.40 -13.34
CA GLN A 149 16.95 -13.57 -13.45
C GLN A 149 17.34 -14.72 -12.54
N LEU A 150 17.88 -15.78 -13.14
CA LEU A 150 18.33 -16.98 -12.46
C LEU A 150 19.85 -16.99 -12.35
N GLU A 151 20.34 -17.37 -11.18
CA GLU A 151 21.74 -17.56 -10.86
C GLU A 151 21.94 -18.94 -10.23
N ARG A 152 22.93 -19.69 -10.70
CA ARG A 152 23.29 -21.01 -10.18
C ARG A 152 23.70 -20.87 -8.72
N LEU A 153 23.16 -21.73 -7.86
CA LEU A 153 23.59 -21.80 -6.48
C LEU A 153 25.10 -22.07 -6.46
N ALA A 154 25.86 -21.17 -5.85
CA ALA A 154 27.28 -21.37 -5.66
C ALA A 154 27.44 -22.62 -4.79
N ASN A 155 28.00 -23.69 -5.35
CA ASN A 155 28.58 -24.74 -4.53
C ASN A 155 29.75 -24.09 -3.79
N GLU A 156 29.55 -23.71 -2.53
CA GLU A 156 30.66 -23.63 -1.59
C GLU A 156 31.18 -25.06 -1.46
N GLY A 157 32.18 -25.39 -2.27
CA GLY A 157 33.00 -26.61 -2.17
C GLY A 157 34.12 -26.42 -1.18
#